data_AF-A0A7K0EIV3-F1
#
_entry.id   AF-A0A7K0EIV3-F1
#
_cell.length_a   1.000
_cell.length_b   1.000
_cell.length_c   1.000
_cell.angle_alpha   90.00
_cell.angle_beta   90.00
_cell.angle_gamma   90.00
#
_symmetry.space_group_name_H-M   'P 1'
#
loop_
_entity.id
_entity.type
_entity.pdbx_description
1 polymer ?
#
loop_
_entity_poly.entity_id
_entity_poly.type
_entity_poly.pdbx_seq_one_letter_code
_entity_poly.pdbx_strand_id
1 'polypeptide(L)'
;MKVNTNSPTAEDLAMIKATQERCWQEVNAKEKWTDEDFQDALFCHCEWKEQKSDFFYSMISLEKLAFDPRTPEVEAQKLLTMLNQMKESPQDYLQP
;
A
#
# COMPACT_ATOMS: atom_id res chain seq x y z
N MET A 1 -13.52 12.55 -12.57
CA MET A 1 -12.54 11.97 -13.52
C MET A 1 -12.36 10.51 -13.13
N LYS A 2 -12.61 9.54 -14.02
CA LYS A 2 -12.32 8.13 -13.73
C LYS A 2 -10.87 7.88 -14.15
N VAL A 3 -9.99 7.59 -13.19
CA VAL A 3 -8.59 7.26 -13.45
C VAL A 3 -8.54 5.91 -14.14
N ASN A 4 -7.79 5.79 -15.24
CA ASN A 4 -7.58 4.50 -15.89
C ASN A 4 -6.50 3.74 -15.13
N THR A 5 -6.89 2.76 -14.31
CA THR A 5 -5.95 1.96 -13.50
C THR A 5 -5.34 0.79 -14.26
N ASN A 6 -5.87 0.42 -15.44
CA ASN A 6 -5.40 -0.74 -16.20
C ASN A 6 -4.22 -0.40 -17.12
N SER A 7 -4.10 0.88 -17.49
CA SER A 7 -2.99 1.42 -18.28
C SER A 7 -2.89 2.92 -17.99
N PRO A 8 -2.44 3.28 -16.77
CA PRO A 8 -2.39 4.67 -16.34
C PRO A 8 -1.37 5.43 -17.18
N THR A 9 -1.75 6.61 -17.65
CA THR A 9 -0.83 7.57 -18.25
C THR A 9 0.08 8.18 -17.18
N ALA A 10 1.13 8.90 -17.58
CA ALA A 10 1.95 9.64 -16.63
C ALA A 10 1.14 10.67 -15.82
N GLU A 11 0.10 11.26 -16.42
CA GLU A 11 -0.82 12.18 -15.75
C GLU A 11 -1.71 11.45 -14.73
N ASP A 12 -2.22 10.26 -15.09
CA ASP A 12 -2.98 9.41 -14.15
C ASP A 12 -2.11 9.03 -12.95
N LEU A 13 -0.86 8.58 -13.18
CA LEU A 13 0.07 8.22 -12.12
C LEU A 13 0.40 9.41 -11.21
N ALA A 14 0.60 10.60 -11.78
CA ALA A 14 0.83 11.81 -10.99
C ALA A 14 -0.37 12.16 -10.12
N MET A 15 -1.60 12.01 -10.63
CA MET A 15 -2.82 12.26 -9.87
C MET A 15 -3.06 11.22 -8.78
N ILE A 16 -2.79 9.94 -9.06
CA ILE A 16 -2.84 8.87 -8.06
C ILE A 16 -1.85 9.19 -6.94
N LYS A 17 -0.61 9.53 -7.29
CA LYS A 17 0.42 9.86 -6.30
C LYS A 17 0.05 11.07 -5.44
N ALA A 18 -0.47 12.14 -6.04
CA ALA A 18 -0.94 13.30 -5.29
C ALA A 18 -2.10 12.93 -4.34
N THR A 19 -2.98 12.02 -4.76
CA THR A 19 -4.08 11.51 -3.93
C THR A 19 -3.54 10.69 -2.76
N GLN A 20 -2.59 9.79 -3.02
CA GLN A 20 -1.91 8.98 -2.00
C GLN A 20 -1.17 9.87 -1.00
N GLU A 21 -0.46 10.91 -1.45
CA GLU A 21 0.26 11.83 -0.55
C GLU A 21 -0.69 12.57 0.39
N ARG A 22 -1.82 13.07 -0.12
CA ARG A 22 -2.84 13.74 0.71
C ARG A 22 -3.48 12.77 1.70
N CYS A 23 -3.91 11.60 1.21
CA CYS A 23 -4.52 10.56 2.05
C CYS A 23 -3.56 10.11 3.15
N TRP A 24 -2.27 9.95 2.82
CA TRP A 24 -1.25 9.58 3.79
C TRP A 24 -1.08 10.64 4.88
N GLN A 25 -1.08 11.92 4.54
CA GLN A 25 -1.01 12.99 5.55
C GLN A 25 -2.18 12.92 6.54
N GLU A 26 -3.39 12.65 6.04
CA GLU A 26 -4.59 12.54 6.86
C GLU A 26 -4.55 11.32 7.78
N VAL A 27 -4.20 10.15 7.26
CA VAL A 27 -4.15 8.89 8.01
C VAL A 27 -2.96 8.87 8.99
N ASN A 28 -1.78 9.31 8.56
CA ASN A 28 -0.58 9.32 9.38
C ASN A 28 -0.65 10.33 10.53
N ALA A 29 -1.56 11.30 10.50
CA ALA A 29 -1.79 12.21 11.62
C ALA A 29 -2.64 11.59 12.75
N LYS A 30 -3.27 10.44 12.52
CA LYS A 30 -4.12 9.77 13.52
C LYS A 30 -3.27 9.05 14.57
N GLU A 31 -3.70 9.10 15.83
CA GLU A 31 -3.03 8.42 16.94
C GLU A 31 -3.25 6.88 16.92
N LYS A 32 -4.34 6.43 16.28
CA LYS A 32 -4.69 5.01 16.08
C LYS A 32 -5.42 4.85 14.76
N TRP A 33 -5.22 3.73 14.08
CA TRP A 33 -5.95 3.42 12.86
C TRP A 33 -7.10 2.46 13.14
N THR A 34 -8.23 2.74 12.49
CA THR A 34 -9.29 1.77 12.25
C THR A 34 -8.90 0.85 11.09
N ASP A 35 -9.71 -0.17 10.82
CA ASP A 35 -9.51 -1.03 9.64
C ASP A 35 -9.62 -0.21 8.33
N GLU A 36 -10.50 0.79 8.27
CA GLU A 36 -10.64 1.69 7.11
C GLU A 36 -9.38 2.56 6.93
N ASP A 37 -8.88 3.16 8.02
CA ASP A 37 -7.64 3.93 8.00
C ASP A 37 -6.45 3.09 7.56
N PHE A 38 -6.43 1.82 7.94
CA PHE A 38 -5.40 0.89 7.51
C PHE A 38 -5.50 0.57 6.00
N GLN A 39 -6.71 0.43 5.44
CA GLN A 39 -6.86 0.26 3.99
C GLN A 39 -6.39 1.50 3.23
N ASP A 40 -6.68 2.69 3.77
CA ASP A 40 -6.19 3.95 3.21
C ASP A 40 -4.65 4.04 3.30
N ALA A 41 -4.06 3.65 4.44
CA ALA A 41 -2.61 3.54 4.59
C ALA A 41 -2.00 2.56 3.57
N LEU A 42 -2.63 1.39 3.36
CA LEU A 42 -2.20 0.44 2.33
C LEU A 42 -2.21 1.09 0.95
N PHE A 43 -3.33 1.70 0.57
CA PHE A 43 -3.48 2.38 -0.72
C PHE A 43 -2.39 3.43 -0.95
N CYS A 44 -2.02 4.19 0.08
CA CYS A 44 -0.95 5.19 0.02
C CYS A 44 0.42 4.62 -0.31
N HIS A 45 0.64 3.33 -0.03
CA HIS A 45 1.89 2.62 -0.27
C HIS A 45 1.87 1.72 -1.51
N CYS A 46 0.79 1.80 -2.31
CA CYS A 46 0.65 1.08 -3.56
C CYS A 46 1.41 1.77 -4.70
N GLU A 47 2.18 1.02 -5.49
CA GLU A 47 3.01 1.57 -6.57
C GLU A 47 2.74 0.86 -7.89
N TRP A 48 2.57 1.64 -8.97
CA TRP A 48 2.53 1.09 -10.32
C TRP A 48 3.92 0.55 -10.74
N LYS A 49 3.96 -0.67 -11.29
CA LYS A 49 5.16 -1.28 -11.87
C LYS A 49 4.98 -1.46 -13.36
N GLU A 50 5.64 -0.61 -14.15
CA GLU A 50 5.54 -0.62 -15.62
C GLU A 50 5.88 -1.98 -16.24
N GLN A 51 6.84 -2.72 -15.67
CA GLN A 51 7.25 -4.04 -16.19
C GLN A 51 6.16 -5.11 -16.07
N LYS A 52 5.21 -4.89 -15.16
CA LYS A 52 4.13 -5.84 -14.83
C LYS A 52 2.76 -5.29 -15.25
N SER A 53 2.69 -4.02 -15.65
CA SER A 53 1.45 -3.30 -15.93
C SER A 53 0.41 -3.45 -14.82
N ASP A 54 0.86 -3.35 -13.57
CA ASP A 54 -0.04 -3.47 -12.42
C ASP A 54 0.49 -2.71 -11.20
N PHE A 55 -0.38 -2.53 -10.21
CA PHE A 55 -0.06 -1.97 -8.91
C PHE A 55 0.46 -3.04 -7.96
N PHE A 56 1.43 -2.67 -7.13
CA PHE A 56 2.05 -3.58 -6.17
C PHE A 56 2.42 -2.87 -4.88
N TYR A 57 2.51 -3.65 -3.82
CA TYR A 57 3.16 -3.25 -2.57
C TYR A 57 4.60 -3.76 -2.54
N SER A 58 5.52 -2.90 -2.12
CA SER A 58 6.89 -3.33 -1.82
C SER A 58 6.93 -4.03 -0.46
N MET A 59 7.84 -5.00 -0.29
CA MET A 59 8.09 -5.62 1.02
C MET A 59 8.39 -4.60 2.10
N ILE A 60 9.19 -3.57 1.78
CA ILE A 60 9.57 -2.51 2.73
C ILE A 60 8.34 -1.75 3.22
N SER A 61 7.40 -1.45 2.33
CA SER A 61 6.16 -0.76 2.69
C SER A 61 5.29 -1.63 3.60
N LEU A 62 5.15 -2.91 3.28
CA LEU A 62 4.36 -3.84 4.07
C LEU A 62 4.98 -4.10 5.44
N GLU A 63 6.31 -4.21 5.53
CA GLU A 63 7.02 -4.32 6.82
C GLU A 63 6.78 -3.07 7.67
N LYS A 64 6.87 -1.88 7.10
CA LYS A 64 6.59 -0.63 7.83
C LYS A 64 5.17 -0.61 8.40
N LEU A 65 4.18 -1.00 7.61
CA LEU A 65 2.79 -1.04 8.06
C LEU A 65 2.55 -2.14 9.09
N ALA A 66 3.16 -3.31 8.95
CA ALA A 66 3.02 -4.43 9.89
C ALA A 66 3.56 -4.10 11.29
N PHE A 67 4.62 -3.29 11.37
CA PHE A 67 5.25 -2.88 12.63
C PHE A 67 4.85 -1.48 13.08
N ASP A 68 3.94 -0.80 12.37
CA ASP A 68 3.44 0.49 12.80
C ASP A 68 2.54 0.30 14.04
N PRO A 69 2.80 1.00 15.15
CA PRO A 69 2.02 0.85 16.38
C PRO A 69 0.55 1.28 16.23
N ARG A 70 0.20 1.98 15.15
CA ARG A 70 -1.17 2.42 14.85
C ARG A 70 -1.97 1.35 14.11
N THR A 71 -1.30 0.42 13.44
CA THR A 71 -1.95 -0.65 12.67
C THR A 71 -2.76 -1.56 13.58
N PRO A 72 -4.02 -1.88 13.23
CA PRO A 72 -4.81 -2.86 13.99
C PRO A 72 -4.10 -4.21 14.07
N GLU A 73 -4.13 -4.85 15.24
CA GLU A 73 -3.38 -6.11 15.51
C GLU A 73 -3.71 -7.23 14.50
N VAL A 74 -4.99 -7.38 14.15
CA VAL A 74 -5.45 -8.36 13.16
C VAL A 74 -4.83 -8.10 11.79
N GLU A 75 -4.74 -6.84 11.38
CA GLU A 75 -4.17 -6.43 10.10
C GLU A 75 -2.65 -6.56 10.10
N ALA A 76 -1.98 -6.18 11.19
CA ALA A 76 -0.55 -6.40 11.38
C ALA A 76 -0.20 -7.89 11.25
N GLN A 77 -0.98 -8.78 11.87
CA GLN A 77 -0.76 -10.22 11.78
C GLN A 77 -0.97 -10.77 10.37
N LYS A 78 -1.94 -10.25 9.61
CA LYS A 78 -2.12 -10.59 8.18
C LYS A 78 -0.89 -10.18 7.38
N LEU A 79 -0.40 -8.95 7.54
CA LEU A 79 0.80 -8.46 6.85
C LEU A 79 2.03 -9.31 7.18
N LEU A 80 2.24 -9.65 8.46
CA LEU A 80 3.34 -10.53 8.88
C LEU A 80 3.24 -11.92 8.22
N THR A 81 2.03 -12.46 8.10
CA THR A 81 1.80 -13.74 7.43
C THR A 81 2.18 -13.65 5.94
N MET A 82 1.75 -12.60 5.26
CA MET A 82 2.09 -12.34 3.86
C MET A 82 3.61 -12.17 3.65
N LEU A 83 4.26 -11.38 4.52
CA LEU A 83 5.71 -11.15 4.49
C LEU A 83 6.51 -12.43 4.69
N ASN A 84 6.06 -13.34 5.55
CA ASN A 84 6.70 -14.63 5.75
C ASN A 84 6.59 -15.51 4.50
N GLN A 85 5.42 -15.53 3.84
CA GLN A 85 5.23 -16.26 2.58
C GLN A 85 6.14 -15.74 1.46
N MET A 86 6.34 -14.41 1.38
CA MET A 86 7.25 -13.79 0.41
C MET A 86 8.73 -14.12 0.68
N LYS A 87 9.11 -14.32 1.95
CA LYS A 87 10.49 -14.71 2.32
C LYS A 87 10.79 -16.15 1.91
N GLU A 88 9.78 -17.02 1.88
CA GLU A 88 9.91 -18.42 1.45
C GLU A 88 9.89 -18.59 -0.09
N SER A 89 9.31 -17.62 -0.82
CA SER A 89 9.28 -17.59 -2.28
C SER A 89 9.56 -16.16 -2.75
N PRO A 90 10.81 -15.81 -3.11
CA PRO A 90 11.24 -14.42 -3.33
C PRO A 90 10.53 -13.81 -4.54
N GLN A 91 9.39 -13.19 -4.27
CA GLN A 91 8.74 -12.22 -5.12
C GLN A 91 8.90 -10.88 -4.44
N ASP A 92 9.53 -9.91 -5.12
CA ASP A 92 9.81 -8.60 -4.52
C ASP A 92 8.54 -7.74 -4.25
N TYR A 93 7.38 -8.21 -4.74
CA TYR A 93 6.15 -7.43 -4.85
C TYR A 93 4.89 -8.28 -4.61
N LEU A 94 3.90 -7.71 -3.92
CA LEU A 94 2.55 -8.29 -3.77
C LEU A 94 1.53 -7.48 -4.56
N GLN A 95 0.67 -8.16 -5.33
CA GLN A 95 -0.49 -7.52 -5.95
C GLN A 95 -1.57 -7.25 -4.89
N PRO A 96 -2.27 -6.09 -4.96
CA PRO A 96 -3.42 -5.78 -4.12
C PRO A 96 -4.56 -6.80 -4.20
#